data_AF-A0AAV2NH39-F1
#
_entry.id   AF-A0AAV2NH39-F1
#
_cell.length_a   1.000
_cell.length_b   1.000
_cell.length_c   1.000
_cell.angle_alpha   90.00
_cell.angle_beta   90.00
_cell.angle_gamma   90.00
#
_symmetry.space_group_name_H-M   'P 1'
#
loop_
_entity.id
_entity.type
_entity.pdbx_description
1 polymer ?
#
loop_
_entity_poly.entity_id
_entity_poly.type
_entity_poly.pdbx_seq_one_letter_code
_entity_poly.pdbx_strand_id
1 'polypeptide(L)'
;MANEGVTSGNEFEKHYTFDNVTYIVVAPSDVHNKLQNDPNYFTTYFKENMPSQEAVCIAEEKKVSTFTWTKQATKLFLQAYFEKKEQFRDPKIRKKSLWTEICNIMSEQGYNVNEDAVDRKMRNMKKSYRTIKDNNKKSSTGRGRVHWEYFDIFEDIFRNDATINHGPTLSSMINSIPSTSTNENSMPSTSTDENSMPSTSTDENSMPSTSTDEQIKPSETNDKSMSPMQNQMVSTALSTSESQSPLCSNKENKRSRMKMLSSLRKKQLDIESGRIQEIKKLQDTIMHSNTLQEENNNILKERNALLKDILLEMRHTK
;
A
#
# COMPACT_ATOMS: atom_id res chain seq x y z
N MET A 1 -14.16 -4.97 84.25
CA MET A 1 -13.44 -5.86 83.33
C MET A 1 -14.46 -6.50 82.40
N ALA A 2 -14.55 -6.00 81.17
CA ALA A 2 -15.16 -6.69 80.05
C ALA A 2 -14.34 -6.26 78.83
N ASN A 3 -13.41 -7.13 78.44
CA ASN A 3 -12.68 -7.03 77.18
C ASN A 3 -13.66 -7.42 76.08
N GLU A 4 -14.07 -6.48 75.23
CA GLU A 4 -14.68 -6.82 73.96
C GLU A 4 -13.62 -6.74 72.87
N GLY A 5 -13.46 -7.89 72.21
CA GLY A 5 -12.31 -8.26 71.40
C GLY A 5 -12.22 -7.46 70.12
N VAL A 6 -10.96 -7.20 69.75
CA VAL A 6 -10.54 -6.91 68.39
C VAL A 6 -10.89 -8.13 67.53
N THR A 7 -12.06 -8.14 66.92
CA THR A 7 -12.36 -9.02 65.80
C THR A 7 -11.69 -8.41 64.58
N SER A 8 -10.50 -8.91 64.27
CA SER A 8 -9.90 -8.77 62.94
C SER A 8 -10.86 -9.45 61.96
N GLY A 9 -11.83 -8.69 61.46
CA GLY A 9 -12.83 -9.15 60.53
C GLY A 9 -12.16 -9.39 59.19
N ASN A 10 -12.17 -10.64 58.74
CA ASN A 10 -11.77 -10.99 57.38
C ASN A 10 -12.68 -10.21 56.42
N GLU A 11 -12.16 -9.13 55.85
CA GLU A 11 -12.78 -8.47 54.71
C GLU A 11 -12.62 -9.39 53.50
N PHE A 12 -13.71 -9.63 52.80
CA PHE A 12 -13.71 -10.42 51.58
C PHE A 12 -13.83 -9.49 50.39
N GLU A 13 -13.27 -9.93 49.28
CA GLU A 13 -13.43 -9.27 48.00
C GLU A 13 -14.53 -9.97 47.22
N LYS A 14 -15.54 -9.23 46.76
CA LYS A 14 -16.56 -9.76 45.84
C LYS A 14 -16.89 -8.76 44.74
N HIS A 15 -17.21 -9.30 43.58
CA HIS A 15 -17.58 -8.54 42.39
C HIS A 15 -19.10 -8.36 42.33
N TYR A 16 -19.54 -7.14 42.01
CA TYR A 16 -20.94 -6.78 41.86
C TYR A 16 -21.13 -5.95 40.60
N THR A 17 -22.18 -6.22 39.82
CA THR A 17 -22.48 -5.47 38.60
C THR A 17 -23.62 -4.49 38.86
N PHE A 18 -23.37 -3.20 38.66
CA PHE A 18 -24.36 -2.12 38.78
C PHE A 18 -24.20 -1.15 37.60
N ASP A 19 -25.30 -0.81 36.92
CA ASP A 19 -25.29 0.03 35.69
C ASP A 19 -24.26 -0.41 34.62
N ASN A 20 -24.18 -1.72 34.35
CA ASN A 20 -23.24 -2.35 33.40
C ASN A 20 -21.75 -2.14 33.71
N VAL A 21 -21.42 -1.72 34.94
CA VAL A 21 -20.05 -1.63 35.45
C VAL A 21 -19.86 -2.65 36.57
N THR A 22 -18.75 -3.38 36.55
CA THR A 22 -18.38 -4.33 37.60
C THR A 22 -17.52 -3.63 38.65
N TYR A 23 -17.99 -3.66 39.89
CA TYR A 23 -17.32 -3.07 41.05
C TYR A 23 -16.74 -4.16 41.94
N ILE A 24 -15.52 -3.92 42.42
CA ILE A 24 -14.90 -4.70 43.49
C ILE A 24 -15.29 -4.05 44.82
N VAL A 25 -15.98 -4.79 45.66
CA VAL A 25 -16.31 -4.37 47.02
C VAL A 25 -15.47 -5.19 47.99
N VAL A 26 -14.68 -4.52 48.83
CA VAL A 26 -13.93 -5.11 49.93
C VAL A 26 -14.66 -4.78 51.22
N ALA A 27 -15.34 -5.76 51.81
CA ALA A 27 -16.18 -5.54 52.98
C ALA A 27 -16.31 -6.82 53.82
N PRO A 28 -16.73 -6.73 55.09
CA PRO A 28 -17.03 -7.92 55.88
C PRO A 28 -18.21 -8.72 55.30
N SER A 29 -18.26 -10.01 55.60
CA SER A 29 -19.26 -10.95 55.05
C SER A 29 -20.71 -10.49 55.22
N ASP A 30 -21.02 -9.78 56.31
CA ASP A 30 -22.37 -9.29 56.59
C ASP A 30 -22.84 -8.24 55.58
N VAL A 31 -21.91 -7.40 55.09
CA VAL A 31 -22.18 -6.41 54.06
C VAL A 31 -22.42 -7.11 52.72
N HIS A 32 -21.60 -8.11 52.39
CA HIS A 32 -21.81 -8.91 51.18
C HIS A 32 -23.14 -9.66 51.17
N ASN A 33 -23.57 -10.16 52.33
CA ASN A 33 -24.84 -10.85 52.49
C ASN A 33 -26.02 -9.89 52.23
N LYS A 34 -25.95 -8.65 52.75
CA LYS A 34 -26.94 -7.61 52.47
C LYS A 34 -26.93 -7.18 51.00
N LEU A 35 -25.76 -7.03 50.38
CA LEU A 35 -25.66 -6.70 48.95
C LEU A 35 -26.24 -7.78 48.03
N GLN A 36 -26.25 -9.05 48.44
CA GLN A 36 -26.80 -10.15 47.64
C GLN A 36 -28.31 -10.34 47.85
N ASN A 37 -28.82 -10.03 49.05
CA ASN A 37 -30.19 -10.38 49.44
C ASN A 37 -31.15 -9.20 49.60
N ASP A 38 -30.65 -7.95 49.60
CA ASP A 38 -31.47 -6.74 49.71
C ASP A 38 -31.22 -5.79 48.51
N PRO A 39 -32.13 -5.77 47.52
CA PRO A 39 -32.01 -4.90 46.34
C PRO A 39 -32.04 -3.40 46.65
N ASN A 40 -32.72 -2.98 47.72
CA ASN A 40 -32.76 -1.58 48.13
C ASN A 40 -31.42 -1.18 48.75
N TYR A 41 -30.87 -2.03 49.62
CA TYR A 41 -29.53 -1.82 50.16
C TYR A 41 -28.47 -1.79 49.05
N PHE A 42 -28.55 -2.70 48.08
CA PHE A 42 -27.67 -2.72 46.91
C PHE A 42 -27.69 -1.39 46.14
N THR A 43 -28.89 -0.92 45.78
CA THR A 43 -29.03 0.32 45.00
C THR A 43 -28.54 1.55 45.76
N THR A 44 -28.88 1.66 47.04
CA THR A 44 -28.46 2.79 47.88
C THR A 44 -26.95 2.76 48.12
N TYR A 45 -26.38 1.59 48.37
CA TYR A 45 -24.94 1.43 48.59
C TYR A 45 -24.11 1.93 47.40
N PHE A 46 -24.49 1.58 46.16
CA PHE A 46 -23.77 2.03 44.97
C PHE A 46 -24.07 3.49 44.59
N LYS A 47 -25.27 4.00 44.87
CA LYS A 47 -25.61 5.41 44.63
C LYS A 47 -24.91 6.38 45.61
N GLU A 48 -24.80 6.00 46.88
CA GLU A 48 -24.24 6.87 47.92
C GLU A 48 -22.71 6.82 47.95
N ASN A 49 -22.11 5.64 47.70
CA ASN A 49 -20.65 5.49 47.80
C ASN A 49 -19.90 5.79 46.50
N MET A 50 -20.56 6.01 45.36
CA MET A 50 -19.89 6.28 44.08
C MET A 50 -20.63 7.31 43.19
N PRO A 51 -20.66 8.61 43.52
CA PRO A 51 -21.37 9.56 42.68
C PRO A 51 -20.64 9.97 41.39
N SER A 52 -19.30 9.90 41.28
CA SER A 52 -18.56 10.46 40.11
C SER A 52 -17.07 10.07 39.99
N GLN A 53 -16.68 8.79 40.14
CA GLN A 53 -15.30 8.36 39.79
C GLN A 53 -15.29 7.40 38.61
N GLU A 54 -14.36 7.68 37.69
CA GLU A 54 -14.14 7.06 36.39
C GLU A 54 -14.31 5.53 36.42
N ALA A 55 -15.09 5.03 35.45
CA ALA A 55 -15.27 3.60 35.23
C ALA A 55 -13.91 2.92 34.99
N VAL A 56 -13.40 2.24 36.01
CA VAL A 56 -12.37 1.22 35.83
C VAL A 56 -13.11 -0.06 35.44
N CYS A 57 -13.25 -0.26 34.14
CA CYS A 57 -13.77 -1.50 33.57
C CYS A 57 -12.79 -2.63 33.91
N ILE A 58 -13.11 -3.44 34.93
CA ILE A 58 -12.44 -4.72 35.15
C ILE A 58 -13.10 -5.73 34.21
N ALA A 59 -12.76 -5.62 32.94
CA ALA A 59 -12.79 -6.77 32.05
C ALA A 59 -11.70 -7.73 32.54
N GLU A 60 -12.02 -9.02 32.56
CA GLU A 60 -11.09 -10.12 32.81
C GLU A 60 -9.66 -9.76 32.37
N GLU A 61 -8.70 -9.79 33.29
CA GLU A 61 -7.29 -9.57 32.95
C GLU A 61 -6.73 -10.73 32.10
N LYS A 62 -7.18 -10.88 30.87
CA LYS A 62 -6.21 -10.92 29.78
C LYS A 62 -5.73 -9.51 29.62
N LYS A 63 -4.70 -9.15 30.39
CA LYS A 63 -3.80 -8.04 30.10
C LYS A 63 -3.62 -8.05 28.58
N VAL A 64 -4.24 -7.11 27.85
CA VAL A 64 -4.04 -6.96 26.41
C VAL A 64 -2.63 -6.42 26.29
N SER A 65 -1.66 -7.32 26.49
CA SER A 65 -0.26 -7.09 26.29
C SER A 65 -0.16 -6.78 24.81
N THR A 66 0.00 -5.49 24.50
CA THR A 66 0.19 -5.05 23.13
C THR A 66 1.41 -5.81 22.61
N PHE A 67 1.17 -6.73 21.67
CA PHE A 67 2.20 -7.65 21.21
C PHE A 67 3.39 -6.86 20.66
N THR A 68 4.57 -7.13 21.20
CA THR A 68 5.80 -6.48 20.79
C THR A 68 6.63 -7.44 19.93
N TRP A 69 7.01 -6.98 18.74
CA TRP A 69 7.84 -7.74 17.82
C TRP A 69 9.28 -7.87 18.34
N THR A 70 9.54 -8.93 19.09
CA THR A 70 10.92 -9.29 19.47
C THR A 70 11.68 -9.84 18.27
N LYS A 71 13.02 -9.93 18.38
CA LYS A 71 13.86 -10.53 17.35
C LYS A 71 13.49 -11.99 17.09
N GLN A 72 13.21 -12.75 18.15
CA GLN A 72 12.83 -14.16 18.04
C GLN A 72 11.46 -14.33 17.37
N ALA A 73 10.46 -13.53 17.78
CA ALA A 73 9.15 -13.54 17.14
C ALA A 73 9.23 -13.15 15.65
N THR A 74 10.08 -12.16 15.31
CA THR A 74 10.30 -11.76 13.91
C THR A 74 10.99 -12.87 13.11
N LYS A 75 11.99 -13.55 13.68
CA LYS A 75 12.66 -14.69 13.00
C LYS A 75 11.69 -15.84 12.75
N LEU A 76 10.91 -16.23 13.75
CA LEU A 76 9.88 -17.26 13.62
C LEU A 76 8.88 -16.90 12.52
N PHE A 77 8.39 -15.66 12.54
CA PHE A 77 7.48 -15.15 11.51
C PHE A 77 8.06 -15.24 10.09
N LEU A 78 9.32 -14.84 9.91
CA LEU A 78 9.98 -14.90 8.61
C LEU A 78 10.21 -16.33 8.14
N GLN A 79 10.54 -17.25 9.06
CA GLN A 79 10.69 -18.66 8.72
C GLN A 79 9.36 -19.26 8.27
N ALA A 80 8.27 -19.04 9.03
CA ALA A 80 6.94 -19.50 8.66
C ALA A 80 6.49 -18.92 7.29
N TYR A 81 6.84 -17.66 7.01
CA TYR A 81 6.60 -17.06 5.70
C TYR A 81 7.45 -17.70 4.59
N PHE A 82 8.73 -17.98 4.85
CA PHE A 82 9.64 -18.60 3.88
C PHE A 82 9.12 -19.96 3.42
N GLU A 83 8.64 -20.79 4.34
CA GLU A 83 8.07 -22.11 4.03
C GLU A 83 6.82 -22.01 3.12
N LYS A 84 6.03 -20.95 3.30
CA LYS A 84 4.79 -20.70 2.56
C LYS A 84 4.95 -19.78 1.36
N LYS A 85 6.16 -19.28 1.06
CA LYS A 85 6.38 -18.20 0.09
C LYS A 85 5.89 -18.54 -1.32
N GLU A 86 5.97 -19.80 -1.73
CA GLU A 86 5.48 -20.24 -3.04
C GLU A 86 3.94 -20.23 -3.12
N GLN A 87 3.25 -20.52 -2.02
CA GLN A 87 1.79 -20.41 -1.94
C GLN A 87 1.33 -18.95 -2.03
N PHE A 88 2.12 -18.00 -1.52
CA PHE A 88 1.85 -16.57 -1.66
C PHE A 88 1.99 -16.06 -3.11
N ARG A 89 2.68 -16.81 -3.98
CA ARG A 89 2.80 -16.51 -5.41
C ARG A 89 1.65 -17.10 -6.22
N ASP A 90 1.00 -18.15 -5.73
CA ASP A 90 -0.13 -18.75 -6.43
C ASP A 90 -1.37 -17.84 -6.35
N PRO A 91 -1.88 -17.33 -7.49
CA PRO A 91 -3.08 -16.49 -7.50
C PRO A 91 -4.37 -17.23 -7.09
N LYS A 92 -4.38 -18.57 -7.10
CA LYS A 92 -5.55 -19.37 -6.70
C LYS A 92 -5.74 -19.42 -5.19
N ILE A 93 -4.69 -19.15 -4.41
CA ILE A 93 -4.72 -19.23 -2.95
C ILE A 93 -5.08 -17.86 -2.37
N ARG A 94 -6.07 -17.85 -1.47
CA ARG A 94 -6.43 -16.64 -0.73
C ARG A 94 -5.34 -16.30 0.28
N LYS A 95 -4.64 -15.19 0.07
CA LYS A 95 -3.57 -14.69 0.96
C LYS A 95 -4.00 -14.56 2.42
N LYS A 96 -5.26 -14.20 2.66
CA LYS A 96 -5.88 -14.14 3.99
C LYS A 96 -5.66 -15.45 4.78
N SER A 97 -5.93 -16.59 4.13
CA SER A 97 -5.77 -17.92 4.74
C SER A 97 -4.33 -18.21 5.15
N LEU A 98 -3.36 -17.81 4.32
CA LEU A 98 -1.94 -18.00 4.62
C LEU A 98 -1.49 -17.14 5.80
N TRP A 99 -2.03 -15.92 5.93
CA TRP A 99 -1.77 -15.09 7.11
C TRP A 99 -2.36 -15.67 8.38
N THR A 100 -3.59 -16.21 8.33
CA THR A 100 -4.19 -16.92 9.46
C THR A 100 -3.33 -18.11 9.88
N GLU A 101 -2.83 -18.90 8.94
CA GLU A 101 -1.97 -20.05 9.25
C GLU A 101 -0.65 -19.61 9.90
N ILE A 102 -0.04 -18.51 9.43
CA ILE A 102 1.16 -17.94 10.07
C ILE A 102 0.84 -17.44 11.49
N CYS A 103 -0.32 -16.81 11.71
CA CYS A 103 -0.78 -16.41 13.05
C CYS A 103 -0.92 -17.62 13.99
N ASN A 104 -1.43 -18.75 13.50
CA ASN A 104 -1.57 -19.96 14.29
C ASN A 104 -0.20 -20.50 14.70
N ILE A 105 0.76 -20.58 13.76
CA ILE A 105 2.14 -20.99 14.04
C ILE A 105 2.79 -20.07 15.10
N MET A 106 2.55 -18.76 15.01
CA MET A 106 3.03 -17.82 16.02
C MET A 106 2.38 -18.03 17.39
N SER A 107 1.07 -18.32 17.41
CA SER A 107 0.30 -18.52 18.64
C SER A 107 0.70 -19.81 19.35
N GLU A 108 1.02 -20.87 18.62
CA GLU A 108 1.57 -22.13 19.16
C GLU A 108 2.88 -21.92 19.91
N GLN A 109 3.68 -20.94 19.48
CA GLN A 109 4.93 -20.54 20.14
C GLN A 109 4.73 -19.48 21.23
N GLY A 110 3.47 -19.22 21.63
CA GLY A 110 3.12 -18.27 22.68
C GLY A 110 3.07 -16.81 22.23
N TYR A 111 3.13 -16.53 20.92
CA TYR A 111 3.00 -15.18 20.37
C TYR A 111 1.59 -14.95 19.83
N ASN A 112 0.74 -14.30 20.63
CA ASN A 112 -0.61 -13.93 20.20
C ASN A 112 -0.56 -12.70 19.28
N VAL A 113 -0.67 -12.93 17.97
CA VAL A 113 -0.62 -11.88 16.94
C VAL A 113 -1.81 -11.98 16.00
N ASN A 114 -2.44 -10.84 15.72
CA ASN A 114 -3.56 -10.76 14.79
C ASN A 114 -3.10 -10.83 13.33
N GLU A 115 -4.00 -11.26 12.45
CA GLU A 115 -3.76 -11.38 11.01
C GLU A 115 -3.28 -10.06 10.38
N ASP A 116 -3.96 -8.96 10.71
CA ASP A 116 -3.59 -7.62 10.22
C ASP A 116 -2.21 -7.18 10.71
N ALA A 117 -1.80 -7.65 11.89
CA ALA A 117 -0.50 -7.31 12.46
C ALA A 117 0.64 -8.05 11.73
N VAL A 118 0.48 -9.32 11.38
CA VAL A 118 1.48 -10.08 10.61
C VAL A 118 1.58 -9.58 9.16
N ASP A 119 0.45 -9.26 8.52
CA ASP A 119 0.42 -8.72 7.16
C ASP A 119 1.04 -7.31 7.11
N ARG A 120 0.65 -6.43 8.04
CA ARG A 120 1.27 -5.10 8.19
C ARG A 120 2.78 -5.19 8.45
N LYS A 121 3.22 -6.14 9.30
CA LYS A 121 4.64 -6.40 9.54
C LYS A 121 5.35 -6.80 8.25
N MET A 122 4.82 -7.73 7.46
CA MET A 122 5.42 -8.11 6.18
C MET A 122 5.51 -6.93 5.21
N ARG A 123 4.44 -6.15 5.05
CA ARG A 123 4.45 -4.96 4.16
C ARG A 123 5.55 -3.97 4.54
N ASN A 124 5.69 -3.68 5.83
CA ASN A 124 6.72 -2.78 6.35
C ASN A 124 8.12 -3.35 6.10
N MET A 125 8.33 -4.64 6.35
CA MET A 125 9.62 -5.29 6.10
C MET A 125 9.99 -5.31 4.62
N LYS A 126 9.03 -5.59 3.72
CA LYS A 126 9.22 -5.47 2.26
C LYS A 126 9.61 -4.05 1.85
N LYS A 127 9.02 -3.02 2.49
CA LYS A 127 9.39 -1.61 2.25
C LYS A 127 10.83 -1.34 2.67
N SER A 128 11.23 -1.74 3.87
CA SER A 128 12.60 -1.58 4.36
C SER A 128 13.61 -2.29 3.45
N TYR A 129 13.31 -3.54 3.07
CA TYR A 129 14.14 -4.31 2.15
C TYR A 129 14.38 -3.57 0.82
N ARG A 130 13.32 -3.07 0.17
CA ARG A 130 13.45 -2.29 -1.07
C ARG A 130 14.33 -1.07 -0.88
N THR A 131 14.08 -0.26 0.15
CA THR A 131 14.87 0.94 0.44
C THR A 131 16.35 0.62 0.66
N ILE A 132 16.65 -0.45 1.41
CA ILE A 132 18.04 -0.88 1.66
C ILE A 132 18.70 -1.37 0.37
N LYS A 133 17.98 -2.18 -0.43
CA LYS A 133 18.47 -2.69 -1.71
C LYS A 133 18.79 -1.55 -2.69
N ASP A 134 17.91 -0.56 -2.78
CA ASP A 134 18.10 0.62 -3.64
C ASP A 134 19.26 1.50 -3.17
N ASN A 135 19.40 1.71 -1.86
CA ASN A 135 20.53 2.43 -1.28
C ASN A 135 21.86 1.72 -1.61
N ASN A 136 21.91 0.40 -1.45
CA ASN A 136 23.10 -0.40 -1.68
C ASN A 136 23.45 -0.54 -3.18
N LYS A 137 22.49 -0.34 -4.10
CA LYS A 137 22.74 -0.30 -5.55
C LYS A 137 23.38 1.01 -6.01
N LYS A 138 23.07 2.12 -5.34
CA LYS A 138 23.54 3.47 -5.70
C LYS A 138 24.87 3.78 -5.01
N SER A 139 25.95 3.13 -5.44
CA SER A 139 27.31 3.36 -4.92
C SER A 139 27.80 4.81 -5.11
N SER A 140 27.14 5.61 -5.96
CA SER A 140 27.56 6.98 -6.32
C SER A 140 27.15 8.07 -5.31
N THR A 141 26.23 7.81 -4.38
CA THR A 141 25.71 8.87 -3.47
C THR A 141 26.59 9.07 -2.22
N GLY A 142 27.68 8.31 -2.06
CA GLY A 142 28.57 8.40 -0.90
C GLY A 142 27.94 7.94 0.42
N ARG A 143 26.67 7.50 0.42
CA ARG A 143 26.03 6.84 1.56
C ARG A 143 26.61 5.43 1.68
N GLY A 144 27.12 5.09 2.86
CA GLY A 144 27.64 3.76 3.16
C GLY A 144 26.57 2.66 3.02
N ARG A 145 27.03 1.41 2.89
CA ARG A 145 26.15 0.23 2.81
C ARG A 145 25.28 0.14 4.06
N VAL A 146 23.98 0.05 3.88
CA VAL A 146 23.04 -0.15 5.00
C VAL A 146 22.97 -1.63 5.32
N HIS A 147 23.34 -1.99 6.55
CA HIS A 147 23.17 -3.34 7.08
C HIS A 147 21.79 -3.48 7.75
N TRP A 148 21.13 -4.62 7.53
CA TRP A 148 19.88 -4.98 8.18
C TRP A 148 19.89 -6.46 8.50
N GLU A 149 19.59 -6.82 9.74
CA GLU A 149 19.75 -8.18 10.26
C GLU A 149 18.89 -9.24 9.54
N TYR A 150 17.82 -8.82 8.84
CA TYR A 150 16.94 -9.70 8.06
C TYR A 150 17.19 -9.60 6.55
N PHE A 151 18.24 -8.90 6.12
CA PHE A 151 18.49 -8.66 4.70
C PHE A 151 18.74 -9.96 3.93
N ASP A 152 19.57 -10.85 4.45
CA ASP A 152 19.92 -12.10 3.77
C ASP A 152 18.69 -13.03 3.63
N ILE A 153 17.87 -13.12 4.68
CA ILE A 153 16.60 -13.85 4.66
C ILE A 153 15.68 -13.28 3.57
N PHE A 154 15.57 -11.95 3.47
CA PHE A 154 14.75 -11.32 2.43
C PHE A 154 15.34 -11.49 1.04
N GLU A 155 16.66 -11.47 0.90
CA GLU A 155 17.30 -11.75 -0.39
C GLU A 155 16.96 -13.18 -0.82
N ASP A 156 17.00 -14.17 0.07
CA ASP A 156 16.67 -15.55 -0.29
C ASP A 156 15.18 -15.79 -0.58
N ILE A 157 14.28 -15.02 0.03
CA ILE A 157 12.85 -15.06 -0.29
C ILE A 157 12.57 -14.40 -1.65
N PHE A 158 13.16 -13.23 -1.89
CA PHE A 158 12.74 -12.32 -2.96
C PHE A 158 13.74 -12.16 -4.11
N ARG A 159 14.89 -12.85 -4.12
CA ARG A 159 15.92 -12.73 -5.18
C ARG A 159 15.34 -12.79 -6.59
N ASN A 160 14.40 -13.70 -6.80
CA ASN A 160 13.80 -13.99 -8.10
C ASN A 160 12.37 -13.44 -8.22
N ASP A 161 11.90 -12.65 -7.26
CA ASP A 161 10.54 -12.12 -7.26
C ASP A 161 10.48 -10.81 -8.07
N ALA A 162 9.90 -10.89 -9.28
CA ALA A 162 9.75 -9.76 -10.19
C ALA A 162 8.82 -8.66 -9.64
N THR A 163 7.95 -8.96 -8.68
CA THR A 163 7.08 -7.95 -8.06
C THR A 163 7.85 -7.01 -7.13
N ILE A 164 8.97 -7.50 -6.57
CA ILE A 164 9.84 -6.72 -5.67
C ILE A 164 11.05 -6.15 -6.43
N ASN A 165 11.65 -6.93 -7.33
CA ASN A 165 12.80 -6.51 -8.14
C ASN A 165 12.35 -5.93 -9.48
N HIS A 166 11.65 -4.81 -9.46
CA HIS A 166 11.38 -4.07 -10.70
C HIS A 166 12.60 -3.19 -11.06
N GLY A 167 12.84 -3.01 -12.36
CA GLY A 167 13.85 -2.07 -12.87
C GLY A 167 13.62 -0.63 -12.38
N PRO A 168 14.55 0.31 -12.65
CA PRO A 168 14.48 1.67 -12.09
C PRO A 168 13.11 2.31 -12.34
N THR A 169 12.37 2.54 -11.27
CA THR A 169 11.08 3.24 -11.28
C THR A 169 11.30 4.74 -11.41
N LEU A 170 10.44 5.43 -12.17
CA LEU A 170 10.56 6.86 -12.51
C LEU A 170 10.73 7.79 -11.30
N SER A 171 10.25 7.39 -10.12
CA SER A 171 10.42 8.16 -8.86
C SER A 171 11.89 8.28 -8.41
N SER A 172 12.79 7.40 -8.86
CA SER A 172 14.21 7.40 -8.51
C SER A 172 15.01 8.55 -9.14
N MET A 173 14.50 9.21 -10.19
CA MET A 173 15.23 10.25 -10.92
C MET A 173 15.13 11.65 -10.28
N ILE A 174 14.26 11.86 -9.29
CA ILE A 174 14.00 13.22 -8.78
C ILE A 174 15.07 13.74 -7.79
N ASN A 175 15.92 12.87 -7.25
CA ASN A 175 16.94 13.24 -6.25
C ASN A 175 18.36 13.47 -6.81
N SER A 176 18.55 13.49 -8.14
CA SER A 176 19.88 13.64 -8.77
C SER A 176 20.06 14.98 -9.49
N ILE A 177 19.81 16.09 -8.81
CA ILE A 177 20.23 17.42 -9.28
C ILE A 177 21.55 17.75 -8.57
N PRO A 178 22.66 18.00 -9.29
CA PRO A 178 23.91 18.43 -8.67
C PRO A 178 23.75 19.88 -8.22
N SER A 179 23.86 20.13 -6.93
CA SER A 179 23.90 21.47 -6.34
C SER A 179 25.23 22.14 -6.69
N THR A 180 25.18 23.13 -7.57
CA THR A 180 26.28 24.10 -7.73
C THR A 180 26.30 25.03 -6.53
N SER A 181 27.50 25.23 -6.00
CA SER A 181 27.91 26.01 -4.83
C SER A 181 27.42 27.46 -4.78
N THR A 182 27.01 27.92 -3.58
CA THR A 182 27.53 29.13 -2.90
C THR A 182 27.04 29.21 -1.45
N ASN A 183 28.01 29.49 -0.57
CA ASN A 183 27.97 29.92 0.85
C ASN A 183 26.85 30.98 1.11
N GLU A 184 26.17 31.18 2.27
CA GLU A 184 26.58 31.20 3.70
C GLU A 184 25.37 31.01 4.67
N ASN A 185 25.65 30.46 5.86
CA ASN A 185 25.05 30.67 7.21
C ASN A 185 23.52 30.60 7.47
N SER A 186 23.06 29.54 8.14
CA SER A 186 22.47 29.57 9.51
C SER A 186 21.89 28.19 9.93
N MET A 187 22.00 27.88 11.22
CA MET A 187 21.70 26.60 11.90
C MET A 187 20.18 26.28 12.06
N PRO A 188 19.82 25.04 12.46
CA PRO A 188 18.50 24.45 12.25
C PRO A 188 17.56 24.60 13.46
N SER A 189 16.26 24.74 13.18
CA SER A 189 15.20 24.61 14.20
C SER A 189 14.40 23.34 13.97
N THR A 190 14.44 22.48 14.99
CA THR A 190 13.51 21.40 15.29
C THR A 190 12.08 21.92 15.47
N SER A 191 11.09 21.23 14.92
CA SER A 191 9.75 21.18 15.51
C SER A 191 9.04 19.89 15.09
N THR A 192 8.82 19.05 16.09
CA THR A 192 7.67 18.16 16.26
C THR A 192 6.35 18.85 15.89
N ASP A 193 5.41 18.07 15.33
CA ASP A 193 3.98 18.01 15.69
C ASP A 193 3.31 16.98 14.75
N GLU A 194 2.76 15.87 15.23
CA GLU A 194 1.52 15.71 16.01
C GLU A 194 0.24 15.96 15.18
N ASN A 195 -0.59 14.91 15.12
CA ASN A 195 -2.04 14.87 14.93
C ASN A 195 -2.66 15.26 13.57
N SER A 196 -3.33 14.31 12.91
CA SER A 196 -4.76 14.04 13.20
C SER A 196 -5.37 13.03 12.21
N MET A 197 -6.17 12.14 12.79
CA MET A 197 -7.16 11.26 12.16
C MET A 197 -8.17 11.99 11.28
N PRO A 198 -8.94 11.23 10.49
CA PRO A 198 -10.39 11.33 10.58
C PRO A 198 -11.07 9.95 10.80
N SER A 199 -11.78 9.83 11.91
CA SER A 199 -13.06 9.09 12.03
C SER A 199 -14.16 10.16 11.85
N THR A 200 -15.42 9.97 11.45
CA THR A 200 -16.44 8.91 11.36
C THR A 200 -17.35 9.35 10.18
N SER A 201 -18.24 8.56 9.58
CA SER A 201 -19.52 8.15 10.15
C SER A 201 -20.19 7.05 9.31
N THR A 202 -20.63 6.03 10.02
CA THR A 202 -21.62 5.03 9.63
C THR A 202 -23.00 5.69 9.59
N ASP A 203 -23.81 5.37 8.58
CA ASP A 203 -25.27 5.32 8.71
C ASP A 203 -25.75 4.04 8.03
N GLU A 204 -26.55 3.28 8.76
CA GLU A 204 -27.08 1.97 8.37
C GLU A 204 -28.49 2.07 7.76
N ASN A 205 -28.83 1.01 7.00
CA ASN A 205 -30.15 0.47 6.66
C ASN A 205 -30.97 1.29 5.62
N SER A 206 -31.62 0.71 4.60
CA SER A 206 -32.21 -0.62 4.47
C SER A 206 -32.47 -0.95 2.98
N MET A 207 -32.30 -2.22 2.59
CA MET A 207 -32.84 -2.86 1.36
C MET A 207 -34.31 -3.30 1.62
N PRO A 208 -35.20 -3.57 0.63
CA PRO A 208 -34.95 -4.55 -0.45
C PRO A 208 -35.63 -4.34 -1.84
N SER A 209 -34.96 -4.91 -2.84
CA SER A 209 -35.40 -5.70 -4.01
C SER A 209 -36.81 -5.53 -4.63
N THR A 210 -36.86 -5.30 -5.95
CA THR A 210 -37.78 -6.02 -6.87
C THR A 210 -37.19 -6.22 -8.26
N SER A 211 -37.36 -7.45 -8.74
CA SER A 211 -37.11 -8.05 -10.06
C SER A 211 -38.00 -7.46 -11.18
N THR A 212 -37.48 -7.31 -12.40
CA THR A 212 -38.18 -7.81 -13.61
C THR A 212 -37.22 -7.96 -14.81
N ASP A 213 -37.65 -8.88 -15.66
CA ASP A 213 -36.97 -9.69 -16.68
C ASP A 213 -37.02 -9.08 -18.10
N GLU A 214 -36.29 -9.74 -19.00
CA GLU A 214 -36.00 -9.49 -20.42
C GLU A 214 -37.14 -9.06 -21.36
N GLN A 215 -36.78 -8.37 -22.45
CA GLN A 215 -37.17 -8.80 -23.81
C GLN A 215 -36.31 -8.20 -24.95
N ILE A 216 -36.04 -9.05 -25.93
CA ILE A 216 -35.18 -8.89 -27.13
C ILE A 216 -36.08 -8.68 -28.38
N LYS A 217 -35.77 -7.70 -29.27
CA LYS A 217 -35.38 -7.81 -30.72
C LYS A 217 -36.32 -7.01 -31.69
N PRO A 218 -36.06 -6.91 -33.03
CA PRO A 218 -35.03 -6.19 -33.84
C PRO A 218 -35.59 -5.18 -34.88
N SER A 219 -34.73 -4.39 -35.56
CA SER A 219 -34.68 -4.14 -37.05
C SER A 219 -33.72 -2.95 -37.38
N GLU A 220 -32.59 -3.16 -38.09
CA GLU A 220 -32.29 -2.87 -39.52
C GLU A 220 -32.51 -1.39 -39.95
N THR A 221 -31.53 -0.60 -40.41
CA THR A 221 -30.76 -0.71 -41.69
C THR A 221 -29.62 0.34 -41.82
N ASN A 222 -28.57 -0.03 -42.56
CA ASN A 222 -27.72 0.72 -43.51
C ASN A 222 -26.80 1.92 -43.11
N ASP A 223 -25.49 1.62 -43.18
CA ASP A 223 -24.40 2.22 -43.99
C ASP A 223 -23.73 3.60 -43.71
N LYS A 224 -22.38 3.53 -43.80
CA LYS A 224 -21.33 4.55 -44.10
C LYS A 224 -20.59 5.29 -42.96
N SER A 225 -19.34 4.87 -42.78
CA SER A 225 -18.07 5.62 -42.93
C SER A 225 -17.80 6.93 -42.17
N MET A 226 -16.70 6.89 -41.40
CA MET A 226 -15.68 7.92 -41.11
C MET A 226 -16.02 9.20 -40.30
N SER A 227 -15.29 9.33 -39.18
CA SER A 227 -14.90 10.52 -38.38
C SER A 227 -14.66 11.82 -39.18
N PRO A 228 -14.67 13.05 -38.59
CA PRO A 228 -14.08 13.35 -37.29
C PRO A 228 -14.77 14.32 -36.31
N MET A 229 -14.41 14.08 -35.05
CA MET A 229 -14.48 14.88 -33.83
C MET A 229 -14.40 16.41 -34.04
N GLN A 230 -15.51 17.10 -33.75
CA GLN A 230 -15.55 18.56 -33.62
C GLN A 230 -15.45 18.94 -32.13
N ASN A 231 -14.36 19.64 -31.78
CA ASN A 231 -14.18 20.31 -30.49
C ASN A 231 -15.29 21.34 -30.27
N GLN A 232 -16.11 21.16 -29.24
CA GLN A 232 -17.00 22.20 -28.74
C GLN A 232 -16.51 22.69 -27.38
N MET A 233 -15.89 23.86 -27.39
CA MET A 233 -15.61 24.66 -26.20
C MET A 233 -16.95 25.10 -25.61
N VAL A 234 -17.31 24.60 -24.43
CA VAL A 234 -18.43 25.13 -23.65
C VAL A 234 -17.85 25.97 -22.52
N SER A 235 -17.85 27.28 -22.72
CA SER A 235 -17.62 28.27 -21.67
C SER A 235 -18.89 28.40 -20.85
N THR A 236 -18.98 27.71 -19.72
CA THR A 236 -19.99 28.00 -18.69
C THR A 236 -19.36 28.92 -17.66
N ALA A 237 -19.56 30.23 -17.83
CA ALA A 237 -19.27 31.21 -16.79
C ALA A 237 -20.38 31.14 -15.73
N LEU A 238 -20.05 30.62 -14.54
CA LEU A 238 -20.94 30.69 -13.38
C LEU A 238 -20.47 31.83 -12.48
N SER A 239 -21.27 32.91 -12.48
CA SER A 239 -21.20 33.99 -11.50
C SER A 239 -21.43 33.42 -10.10
N THR A 240 -20.46 33.59 -9.20
CA THR A 240 -20.70 33.50 -7.75
C THR A 240 -20.03 34.67 -7.06
N SER A 241 -20.85 35.31 -6.24
CA SER A 241 -20.72 36.57 -5.53
C SER A 241 -19.45 36.70 -4.67
N GLU A 242 -18.89 37.91 -4.70
CA GLU A 242 -17.84 38.39 -3.82
C GLU A 242 -18.23 38.28 -2.34
N SER A 243 -17.32 37.73 -1.54
CA SER A 243 -17.20 38.06 -0.13
C SER A 243 -15.71 38.21 0.15
N GLN A 244 -15.33 39.43 0.53
CA GLN A 244 -13.97 39.89 0.75
C GLN A 244 -13.34 39.21 1.98
N SER A 245 -12.07 38.78 1.88
CA SER A 245 -10.99 38.84 2.92
C SER A 245 -9.77 37.92 2.57
N PRO A 246 -8.56 38.19 3.10
CA PRO A 246 -7.40 38.68 2.38
C PRO A 246 -6.56 37.60 1.66
N LEU A 247 -6.08 37.93 0.45
CA LEU A 247 -5.42 37.00 -0.44
C LEU A 247 -3.98 37.45 -0.72
N CYS A 248 -2.99 36.96 0.02
CA CYS A 248 -1.58 37.11 -0.37
C CYS A 248 -0.67 36.05 0.26
N SER A 249 -0.58 34.87 -0.37
CA SER A 249 0.50 33.86 -0.16
C SER A 249 0.29 32.56 -0.95
N ASN A 250 -0.95 32.23 -1.35
CA ASN A 250 -1.27 30.91 -1.92
C ASN A 250 -1.23 30.81 -3.47
N LYS A 251 -1.09 31.94 -4.18
CA LYS A 251 -1.08 31.98 -5.67
C LYS A 251 0.30 31.65 -6.26
N GLU A 252 1.38 32.03 -5.60
CA GLU A 252 2.75 31.79 -6.08
C GLU A 252 3.13 30.32 -6.00
N ASN A 253 2.72 29.63 -4.94
CA ASN A 253 3.01 28.20 -4.76
C ASN A 253 2.32 27.33 -5.84
N LYS A 254 1.09 27.69 -6.25
CA LYS A 254 0.39 27.05 -7.38
C LYS A 254 1.07 27.33 -8.72
N ARG A 255 1.53 28.57 -8.94
CA ARG A 255 2.24 28.97 -10.18
C ARG A 255 3.58 28.25 -10.31
N SER A 256 4.34 28.11 -9.22
CA SER A 256 5.61 27.38 -9.19
C SER A 256 5.42 25.89 -9.48
N ARG A 257 4.40 25.26 -8.87
CA ARG A 257 4.05 23.86 -9.16
C ARG A 257 3.63 23.65 -10.61
N MET A 258 2.85 24.56 -11.19
CA MET A 258 2.43 24.47 -12.59
C MET A 258 3.60 24.65 -13.58
N LYS A 259 4.55 25.54 -13.28
CA LYS A 259 5.80 25.69 -14.04
C LYS A 259 6.68 24.44 -13.98
N MET A 260 6.76 23.79 -12.81
CA MET A 260 7.48 22.52 -12.67
C MET A 260 6.84 21.42 -13.52
N LEU A 261 5.51 21.30 -13.48
CA LEU A 261 4.77 20.32 -14.29
C LEU A 261 4.93 20.57 -15.79
N SER A 262 4.87 21.82 -16.24
CA SER A 262 5.09 22.15 -17.65
C SER A 262 6.51 21.84 -18.11
N SER A 263 7.52 22.12 -17.27
CA SER A 263 8.91 21.76 -17.52
C SER A 263 9.08 20.23 -17.63
N LEU A 264 8.45 19.47 -16.73
CA LEU A 264 8.52 18.01 -16.74
C LEU A 264 7.84 17.43 -18.00
N ARG A 265 6.70 17.99 -18.40
CA ARG A 265 6.00 17.61 -19.63
C ARG A 265 6.83 17.90 -20.88
N LYS A 266 7.53 19.04 -20.92
CA LYS A 266 8.44 19.38 -22.02
C LYS A 266 9.59 18.37 -22.12
N LYS A 267 10.24 18.05 -21.01
CA LYS A 267 11.31 17.03 -20.98
C LYS A 267 10.81 15.66 -21.45
N GLN A 268 9.60 15.27 -21.06
CA GLN A 268 8.98 14.02 -21.51
C GLN A 268 8.78 14.01 -23.03
N LEU A 269 8.27 15.10 -23.60
CA LEU A 269 8.09 15.24 -25.05
C LEU A 269 9.42 15.22 -25.79
N ASP A 270 10.48 15.83 -25.25
CA ASP A 270 11.81 15.81 -25.86
C ASP A 270 12.39 14.38 -25.88
N ILE A 271 12.22 13.62 -24.80
CA ILE A 271 12.62 12.20 -24.73
C ILE A 271 11.83 11.36 -25.76
N GLU A 272 10.52 11.56 -25.85
CA GLU A 272 9.67 10.85 -26.81
C GLU A 272 10.03 11.21 -28.25
N SER A 273 10.29 12.48 -28.53
CA SER A 273 10.75 12.96 -29.84
C SER A 273 12.08 12.31 -30.24
N GLY A 274 13.04 12.23 -29.31
CA GLY A 274 14.32 11.54 -29.53
C GLY A 274 14.14 10.05 -29.85
N ARG A 275 13.29 9.35 -29.10
CA ARG A 275 12.95 7.93 -29.38
C ARG A 275 12.32 7.75 -30.76
N ILE A 276 11.39 8.62 -31.13
CA ILE A 276 10.75 8.58 -32.46
C ILE A 276 11.79 8.79 -33.56
N GLN A 277 12.76 9.67 -33.36
CA GLN A 277 13.82 9.92 -34.34
C GLN A 277 14.75 8.71 -34.50
N GLU A 278 15.11 8.04 -33.40
CA GLU A 278 15.89 6.79 -33.45
C GLU A 278 15.12 5.67 -34.16
N ILE A 279 13.83 5.51 -33.87
CA ILE A 279 12.97 4.54 -34.55
C ILE A 279 12.93 4.80 -36.07
N LYS A 280 12.81 6.06 -36.48
CA LYS A 280 12.86 6.43 -37.91
C LYS A 280 14.18 6.07 -38.55
N LYS A 281 15.32 6.35 -37.90
CA LYS A 281 16.65 5.97 -38.41
C LYS A 281 16.78 4.44 -38.56
N LEU A 282 16.26 3.68 -37.60
CA LEU A 282 16.24 2.21 -37.70
C LEU A 282 15.37 1.74 -38.86
N GLN A 283 14.20 2.35 -39.05
CA GLN A 283 13.31 2.04 -40.17
C GLN A 283 13.99 2.32 -41.52
N ASP A 284 14.64 3.48 -41.68
CA ASP A 284 15.37 3.84 -42.90
C ASP A 284 16.51 2.85 -43.17
N THR A 285 17.22 2.43 -42.13
CA THR A 285 18.30 1.42 -42.23
C THR A 285 17.76 0.07 -42.70
N ILE A 286 16.63 -0.37 -42.14
CA ILE A 286 15.98 -1.63 -42.54
C ILE A 286 15.48 -1.54 -43.99
N MET A 287 14.84 -0.43 -44.36
CA MET A 287 14.38 -0.24 -45.75
C MET A 287 15.56 -0.29 -46.72
N HIS A 288 16.65 0.42 -46.43
CA HIS A 288 17.84 0.40 -47.27
C HIS A 288 18.43 -1.02 -47.39
N SER A 289 18.53 -1.75 -46.28
CA SER A 289 18.99 -3.15 -46.29
C SER A 289 18.08 -4.06 -47.12
N ASN A 290 16.76 -3.88 -47.03
CA ASN A 290 15.81 -4.65 -47.82
C ASN A 290 15.93 -4.33 -49.32
N THR A 291 16.13 -3.05 -49.68
CA THR A 291 16.38 -2.65 -51.07
C THR A 291 17.63 -3.34 -51.63
N LEU A 292 18.74 -3.35 -50.88
CA LEU A 292 19.96 -4.06 -51.30
C LEU A 292 19.72 -5.56 -51.45
N GLN A 293 18.88 -6.15 -50.61
CA GLN A 293 18.53 -7.57 -50.71
C GLN A 293 17.69 -7.86 -51.96
N GLU A 294 16.76 -6.98 -52.32
CA GLU A 294 15.96 -7.08 -53.56
C GLU A 294 16.85 -6.97 -54.81
N GLU A 295 17.78 -6.02 -54.82
CA GLU A 295 18.77 -5.86 -55.91
C GLU A 295 19.62 -7.13 -56.07
N ASN A 296 20.17 -7.65 -54.97
CA ASN A 296 20.94 -8.90 -54.99
C ASN A 296 20.11 -10.08 -55.53
N ASN A 297 18.85 -10.18 -55.13
CA ASN A 297 17.94 -11.21 -55.62
C ASN A 297 17.66 -11.06 -57.13
N ASN A 298 17.56 -9.85 -57.64
CA ASN A 298 17.39 -9.58 -59.08
C ASN A 298 18.63 -9.97 -59.87
N ILE A 299 19.83 -9.58 -59.40
CA ILE A 299 21.10 -9.97 -60.02
C ILE A 299 21.23 -11.51 -60.08
N LEU A 300 20.86 -12.21 -59.01
CA LEU A 300 20.87 -13.68 -58.99
C LEU A 300 19.89 -14.28 -60.00
N LYS A 301 18.70 -13.68 -60.18
CA LYS A 301 17.73 -14.12 -61.19
C LYS A 301 18.27 -13.93 -62.61
N GLU A 302 18.86 -12.77 -62.91
CA GLU A 302 19.47 -12.49 -64.21
C GLU A 302 20.62 -13.44 -64.52
N ARG A 303 21.53 -13.65 -63.55
CA ARG A 303 22.61 -14.64 -63.69
C ARG A 303 22.06 -16.03 -64.00
N ASN A 304 21.01 -16.46 -63.29
CA ASN A 304 20.40 -17.77 -63.51
C ASN A 304 19.72 -17.88 -64.88
N ALA A 305 19.16 -16.79 -65.41
CA ALA A 305 18.60 -16.75 -66.76
C ALA A 305 19.71 -16.91 -67.81
N LEU A 306 20.77 -16.12 -67.71
CA LEU A 306 21.92 -16.22 -68.63
C LEU A 306 22.56 -17.61 -68.63
N LEU A 307 22.70 -18.24 -67.45
CA LEU A 307 23.20 -19.61 -67.35
C LEU A 307 22.29 -20.62 -68.07
N LYS A 308 20.96 -20.45 -68.00
CA LYS A 308 20.03 -21.30 -68.75
C LYS A 308 20.17 -21.11 -70.25
N ASP A 309 20.34 -19.87 -70.71
CA ASP A 309 20.51 -19.55 -72.13
C ASP A 309 21.81 -20.17 -72.68
N ILE A 310 22.93 -20.01 -71.97
CA ILE A 310 24.22 -20.64 -72.33
C ILE A 310 24.09 -22.17 -72.39
N LEU A 311 23.44 -22.78 -71.40
CA LEU A 311 23.20 -24.23 -71.39
C LEU A 311 22.31 -24.68 -72.57
N LEU A 312 21.36 -23.84 -72.98
CA LEU A 312 20.51 -24.10 -74.14
C LEU A 312 21.32 -24.01 -75.44
N GLU A 313 22.14 -22.97 -75.62
CA GLU A 313 23.02 -22.82 -76.79
C GLU A 313 23.99 -24.00 -76.94
N MET A 314 24.62 -24.42 -75.83
CA MET A 314 25.51 -25.59 -75.80
C MET A 314 24.81 -26.91 -76.17
N ARG A 315 23.49 -27.00 -75.98
CA ARG A 315 22.70 -28.16 -76.40
C ARG A 315 22.43 -28.16 -77.91
N HIS A 316 22.28 -26.99 -78.52
CA HIS A 316 21.98 -26.86 -79.95
C HIS A 316 23.24 -26.94 -80.83
N THR A 317 24.43 -26.81 -80.24
CA THR A 317 25.73 -26.90 -80.93
C THR A 317 26.37 -28.30 -80.90
N LYS A 318 25.68 -29.31 -80.35
CA LYS A 318 26.04 -30.73 -80.41
C LYS A 318 25.09 -31.49 -81.30
#